data_AF-A0A669EFU4-F1
#
_entry.id   AF-A0A669EFU4-F1
#
_cell.length_a   1.000
_cell.length_b   1.000
_cell.length_c   1.000
_cell.angle_alpha   90.00
_cell.angle_beta   90.00
_cell.angle_gamma   90.00
#
_symmetry.space_group_name_H-M   'P 1'
#
loop_
_entity.id
_entity.type
_entity.pdbx_description
1 polymer ?
#
loop_
_entity_poly.entity_id
_entity_poly.type
_entity_poly.pdbx_seq_one_letter_code
_entity_poly.pdbx_strand_id
1 'polypeptide(L)'
;ITSKNLPEDSKVEWLDNYRKVHLYMNGSDQPEEQHQVYRDRTKVNEDLLKTGDLSLTLKLPTEADSGGYRCLVWRKETLIRKKIVVLKVKGLFVHSLFVCVCLFVCVLSLLVKAYVFTGS
;
A
#
# COMPACT_ATOMS: atom_id res chain seq x y z
N ILE A 1 -35.30 1.06 -10.11
CA ILE A 1 -34.04 1.78 -9.80
C ILE A 1 -33.10 0.77 -9.14
N THR A 2 -32.33 0.02 -9.92
CA THR A 2 -31.49 -1.07 -9.39
C THR A 2 -30.17 -0.46 -8.95
N SER A 3 -30.14 -0.05 -7.69
CA SER A 3 -29.10 0.77 -7.08
C SER A 3 -28.00 -0.13 -6.49
N LYS A 4 -26.73 0.18 -6.81
CA LYS A 4 -25.48 -0.14 -6.07
C LYS A 4 -24.74 -1.47 -6.26
N ASN A 5 -25.31 -2.54 -6.81
CA ASN A 5 -24.59 -3.84 -6.83
C ASN A 5 -23.73 -4.02 -8.08
N LEU A 6 -22.53 -4.61 -7.90
CA LEU A 6 -21.67 -5.01 -9.01
C LEU A 6 -22.07 -6.41 -9.52
N PRO A 7 -21.97 -6.67 -10.84
CA PRO A 7 -22.11 -8.01 -11.37
C PRO A 7 -21.18 -9.02 -10.66
N GLU A 8 -21.63 -10.25 -10.45
CA GLU A 8 -20.84 -11.30 -9.78
C GLU A 8 -19.53 -11.63 -10.54
N ASP A 9 -19.56 -11.48 -11.87
CA ASP A 9 -18.42 -11.65 -12.77
C ASP A 9 -17.52 -10.39 -12.87
N SER A 10 -17.65 -9.44 -11.96
CA SER A 10 -16.84 -8.22 -11.98
C SER A 10 -15.41 -8.47 -11.50
N LYS A 11 -14.45 -7.92 -12.25
CA LYS A 11 -13.05 -7.81 -11.85
C LYS A 11 -12.79 -6.38 -11.38
N VAL A 12 -12.24 -6.22 -10.18
CA VAL A 12 -11.83 -4.92 -9.63
C VAL A 12 -10.32 -4.89 -9.51
N GLU A 13 -9.71 -3.91 -10.16
CA GLU A 13 -8.25 -3.75 -10.19
C GLU A 13 -7.88 -2.36 -9.68
N TRP A 14 -7.04 -2.34 -8.66
CA TRP A 14 -6.38 -1.14 -8.17
C TRP A 14 -4.95 -1.11 -8.70
N LEU A 15 -4.60 -0.02 -9.35
CA LEU A 15 -3.26 0.23 -9.90
C LEU A 15 -2.72 1.53 -9.30
N ASP A 16 -1.42 1.58 -9.04
CA ASP A 16 -0.72 2.86 -8.94
C ASP A 16 -0.17 3.24 -10.33
N ASN A 17 0.87 4.08 -10.41
CA ASN A 17 1.49 4.42 -11.69
C ASN A 17 1.94 3.20 -12.52
N TYR A 18 2.56 2.20 -11.91
CA TYR A 18 3.24 1.08 -12.62
C TYR A 18 2.96 -0.31 -12.05
N ARG A 19 2.29 -0.40 -10.90
CA ARG A 19 2.20 -1.61 -10.08
C ARG A 19 0.74 -1.96 -9.82
N LYS A 20 0.47 -3.26 -9.79
CA LYS A 20 -0.83 -3.80 -9.35
C LYS A 20 -0.88 -3.72 -7.83
N VAL A 21 -1.77 -2.87 -7.32
CA VAL A 21 -1.93 -2.61 -5.88
C VAL A 21 -2.83 -3.67 -5.26
N HIS A 22 -3.96 -3.96 -5.91
CA HIS A 22 -4.90 -4.97 -5.45
C HIS A 22 -5.70 -5.52 -6.62
N LEU A 23 -6.02 -6.82 -6.58
CA LEU A 23 -6.87 -7.48 -7.57
C LEU A 23 -7.92 -8.32 -6.86
N TYR A 24 -9.17 -8.04 -7.18
CA TYR A 24 -10.32 -8.86 -6.80
C TYR A 24 -10.97 -9.42 -8.06
N MET A 25 -11.08 -10.74 -8.14
CA MET A 25 -11.62 -11.44 -9.30
C MET A 25 -12.24 -12.77 -8.84
N ASN A 26 -13.33 -13.19 -9.48
CA ASN A 26 -14.02 -14.46 -9.17
C ASN A 26 -14.40 -14.57 -7.68
N GLY A 27 -14.92 -13.48 -7.11
CA GLY A 27 -15.39 -13.45 -5.73
C GLY A 27 -14.30 -13.48 -4.65
N SER A 28 -13.02 -13.29 -5.00
CA SER A 28 -11.92 -13.36 -4.04
C SER A 28 -10.74 -12.46 -4.40
N ASP A 29 -9.96 -12.11 -3.36
CA ASP A 29 -8.67 -11.43 -3.50
C ASP A 29 -7.65 -12.35 -4.20
N GLN A 30 -6.83 -11.78 -5.07
CA GLN A 30 -5.76 -12.47 -5.80
C GLN A 30 -4.39 -11.94 -5.33
N PRO A 31 -3.89 -12.35 -4.15
CA PRO A 31 -2.66 -11.80 -3.57
C PRO A 31 -1.41 -12.07 -4.41
N GLU A 32 -1.35 -13.20 -5.11
CA GLU A 32 -0.20 -13.56 -5.97
C GLU A 32 -0.03 -12.64 -7.20
N GLU A 33 -1.11 -11.98 -7.59
CA GLU A 33 -1.12 -11.06 -8.73
C GLU A 33 -0.69 -9.64 -8.35
N GLN A 34 -0.58 -9.35 -7.05
CA GLN A 34 -0.19 -8.04 -6.52
C GLN A 34 1.32 -7.85 -6.61
N HIS A 35 1.74 -6.60 -6.82
CA HIS A 35 3.15 -6.26 -6.73
C HIS A 35 3.64 -6.47 -5.29
N GLN A 36 4.85 -7.01 -5.12
CA GLN A 36 5.44 -7.40 -3.83
C GLN A 36 5.34 -6.32 -2.73
N VAL A 37 5.45 -5.04 -3.10
CA VAL A 37 5.39 -3.90 -2.17
C VAL A 37 4.00 -3.64 -1.57
N TYR A 38 2.95 -4.25 -2.14
CA TYR A 38 1.55 -4.11 -1.70
C TYR A 38 0.98 -5.40 -1.10
N ARG A 39 1.66 -6.52 -1.30
CA ARG A 39 1.28 -7.83 -0.73
C ARG A 39 1.11 -7.69 0.78
N ASP A 40 0.02 -8.26 1.31
CA ASP A 40 -0.41 -8.22 2.72
C ASP A 40 -0.70 -6.83 3.32
N ARG A 41 -0.41 -5.76 2.57
CA ARG A 41 -0.67 -4.37 2.97
C ARG A 41 -2.01 -3.86 2.47
N THR A 42 -2.65 -4.52 1.52
CA THR A 42 -3.92 -4.06 0.95
C THR A 42 -5.11 -4.91 1.39
N LYS A 43 -6.28 -4.28 1.54
CA LYS A 43 -7.56 -4.96 1.77
C LYS A 43 -8.68 -4.17 1.11
N VAL A 44 -9.63 -4.86 0.48
CA VAL A 44 -10.90 -4.30 0.01
C VAL A 44 -12.05 -4.79 0.89
N ASN A 45 -13.24 -4.19 0.75
CA ASN A 45 -14.43 -4.66 1.46
C ASN A 45 -14.80 -6.09 0.99
N GLU A 46 -14.99 -7.02 1.93
CA GLU A 46 -15.37 -8.42 1.63
C GLU A 46 -16.75 -8.50 0.94
N ASP A 47 -17.65 -7.55 1.23
CA ASP A 47 -18.98 -7.46 0.61
C ASP A 47 -19.02 -6.46 -0.55
N LEU A 48 -17.89 -6.19 -1.23
CA LEU A 48 -17.82 -5.16 -2.29
C LEU A 48 -18.83 -5.37 -3.42
N LEU A 49 -19.17 -6.62 -3.75
CA LEU A 49 -20.16 -6.92 -4.81
C LEU A 49 -21.59 -6.54 -4.39
N LYS A 50 -21.93 -6.72 -3.11
CA LYS A 50 -23.25 -6.40 -2.54
C LYS A 50 -23.39 -4.93 -2.17
N THR A 51 -22.30 -4.29 -1.75
CA THR A 51 -22.32 -2.90 -1.27
C THR A 51 -21.99 -1.90 -2.38
N GLY A 52 -21.27 -2.35 -3.42
CA GLY A 52 -20.66 -1.48 -4.42
C GLY A 52 -19.51 -0.64 -3.85
N ASP A 53 -19.08 -0.90 -2.62
CA ASP A 53 -17.98 -0.19 -1.97
C ASP A 53 -16.64 -0.79 -2.40
N LEU A 54 -15.96 -0.05 -3.27
CA LEU A 54 -14.67 -0.44 -3.84
C LEU A 54 -13.49 0.15 -3.09
N SER A 55 -13.69 0.67 -1.87
CA SER A 55 -12.66 1.33 -1.09
C SER A 55 -11.49 0.38 -0.79
N LEU A 56 -10.28 0.88 -1.00
CA LEU A 56 -9.03 0.18 -0.73
C LEU A 56 -8.45 0.70 0.58
N THR A 57 -8.14 -0.21 1.49
CA THR A 57 -7.36 0.07 2.69
C THR A 57 -5.90 -0.30 2.44
N LEU A 58 -4.98 0.65 2.69
CA LEU A 58 -3.53 0.44 2.69
C LEU A 58 -2.99 0.47 4.12
N LYS A 59 -2.45 -0.64 4.60
CA LYS A 59 -1.85 -0.80 5.92
C LYS A 59 -0.44 -0.24 5.95
N LEU A 60 -0.12 0.48 7.03
CA LEU A 60 1.20 1.09 7.28
C LEU A 60 1.68 1.90 6.06
N PRO A 61 0.95 2.96 5.65
CA PRO A 61 1.36 3.80 4.54
C PRO A 61 2.63 4.57 4.88
N THR A 62 3.52 4.67 3.90
CA THR A 62 4.79 5.41 3.94
C THR A 62 4.72 6.59 2.96
N GLU A 63 5.66 7.54 3.06
CA GLU A 63 5.71 8.65 2.10
C GLU A 63 5.83 8.18 0.65
N ALA A 64 6.53 7.05 0.43
CA ALA A 64 6.71 6.42 -0.88
C ALA A 64 5.42 5.86 -1.48
N ASP A 65 4.37 5.66 -0.68
CA ASP A 65 3.05 5.25 -1.18
C ASP A 65 2.23 6.43 -1.70
N SER A 66 2.72 7.67 -1.56
CA SER A 66 2.05 8.85 -2.13
C SER A 66 2.02 8.78 -3.66
N GLY A 67 0.89 9.13 -4.27
CA GLY A 67 0.75 9.12 -5.72
C GLY A 67 -0.69 8.96 -6.20
N GLY A 68 -0.84 8.80 -7.50
CA GLY A 68 -2.12 8.52 -8.15
C GLY A 68 -2.45 7.03 -8.12
N TYR A 69 -3.64 6.70 -7.63
CA TYR A 69 -4.21 5.36 -7.63
C TYR A 69 -5.42 5.33 -8.56
N ARG A 70 -5.55 4.26 -9.34
CA ARG A 70 -6.62 4.04 -10.31
C ARG A 70 -7.40 2.80 -9.89
N CYS A 71 -8.69 2.94 -9.67
CA CYS A 71 -9.65 1.84 -9.54
C CYS A 71 -10.31 1.62 -10.89
N LEU A 72 -10.18 0.40 -11.41
CA LEU A 72 -10.77 -0.06 -12.66
C LEU A 72 -11.74 -1.20 -12.33
N VAL A 73 -12.96 -1.12 -12.87
CA VAL A 73 -13.96 -2.19 -12.75
C VAL A 73 -14.27 -2.69 -14.14
N TRP A 74 -14.06 -3.99 -14.33
CA TRP A 74 -14.27 -4.68 -15.58
C TRP A 74 -15.43 -5.65 -15.44
N ARG A 75 -16.23 -5.75 -16.50
CA ARG A 75 -17.18 -6.85 -16.68
C ARG A 75 -16.75 -7.61 -17.92
N LYS A 76 -16.31 -8.86 -17.73
CA LYS A 76 -15.57 -9.60 -18.76
C LYS A 76 -14.39 -8.76 -19.25
N GLU A 77 -14.39 -8.35 -20.51
CA GLU A 77 -13.33 -7.55 -21.14
C GLU A 77 -13.69 -6.07 -21.28
N THR A 78 -14.86 -5.66 -20.81
CA THR A 78 -15.32 -4.26 -20.93
C THR A 78 -15.08 -3.49 -19.64
N LEU A 79 -14.38 -2.35 -19.74
CA LEU A 79 -14.23 -1.42 -18.63
C LEU A 79 -15.55 -0.68 -18.37
N ILE A 80 -16.18 -0.93 -17.23
CA ILE A 80 -17.47 -0.33 -16.88
C ILE A 80 -17.36 0.84 -15.90
N ARG A 81 -16.26 0.92 -15.13
CA ARG A 81 -16.00 2.04 -14.22
C ARG A 81 -14.52 2.31 -14.08
N LYS A 82 -14.17 3.60 -14.01
CA LYS A 82 -12.83 4.08 -13.70
C LYS A 82 -12.91 5.23 -12.70
N LYS A 83 -12.07 5.20 -11.67
CA LYS A 83 -11.88 6.31 -10.73
C LYS A 83 -10.40 6.49 -10.44
N ILE A 84 -9.96 7.74 -10.39
CA ILE A 84 -8.60 8.11 -9.99
C ILE A 84 -8.68 8.84 -8.66
N VAL A 85 -7.81 8.48 -7.72
CA VAL A 85 -7.66 9.14 -6.42
C VAL A 85 -6.19 9.45 -6.18
N VAL A 86 -5.89 10.56 -5.52
CA VAL A 86 -4.52 10.94 -5.18
C VAL A 86 -4.33 10.74 -3.68
N LEU A 87 -3.38 9.90 -3.32
CA LEU A 87 -2.97 9.69 -1.93
C LEU A 87 -1.76 10.58 -1.63
N LYS A 88 -1.85 11.38 -0.56
CA LYS A 88 -0.71 12.11 -0.01
C LYS A 88 -0.47 11.65 1.42
N VAL A 89 0.62 10.89 1.61
CA VAL A 89 1.09 10.50 2.93
C VAL A 89 2.09 11.56 3.40
N LYS A 90 1.94 12.02 4.64
CA LYS A 90 2.91 12.90 5.31
C LYS A 90 3.63 12.06 6.35
N GLY A 91 4.96 11.96 6.27
CA GLY A 91 5.75 11.34 7.30
C GLY A 91 5.87 12.23 8.52
N LEU A 92 5.88 11.63 9.71
CA LEU A 92 6.44 12.26 10.89
C LEU A 92 7.93 11.95 10.89
N PHE A 93 8.79 12.97 11.01
CA PHE A 93 10.26 12.91 10.99
C PHE A 93 10.90 11.98 12.05
N VAL A 94 10.12 11.27 12.83
CA VAL A 94 10.56 10.41 13.94
C VAL A 94 11.42 9.23 13.49
N HIS A 95 11.17 8.66 12.30
CA HIS A 95 11.98 7.54 11.81
C HIS A 95 13.40 7.99 11.42
N SER A 96 13.52 9.16 10.78
CA SER A 96 14.82 9.78 10.47
C SER A 96 15.58 10.19 11.75
N LEU A 97 14.87 10.74 12.73
CA LEU A 97 15.45 11.10 14.02
C LEU A 97 15.94 9.86 14.79
N PHE A 98 15.16 8.79 14.82
CA PHE A 98 15.52 7.54 15.49
C PHE A 98 16.74 6.87 14.85
N VAL A 99 16.82 6.82 13.52
CA VAL A 99 18.01 6.33 12.79
C VAL A 99 19.24 7.17 13.11
N CYS A 100 19.10 8.51 13.14
CA CYS A 100 20.18 9.42 13.46
C CYS A 100 20.69 9.23 14.91
N VAL A 101 19.78 9.08 15.88
CA VAL A 101 20.14 8.79 17.28
C VAL A 101 20.82 7.43 17.41
N CYS A 102 20.30 6.39 16.77
CA CYS A 102 20.92 5.06 16.77
C CYS A 102 22.34 5.09 16.18
N LEU A 103 22.54 5.75 15.03
CA LEU A 103 23.86 5.90 14.42
C LEU A 103 24.82 6.67 15.33
N PHE A 104 24.36 7.77 15.93
CA PHE A 104 25.16 8.55 16.86
C PHE A 104 25.59 7.74 18.09
N VAL A 105 24.67 6.98 18.70
CA VAL A 105 24.97 6.09 19.82
C VAL A 105 25.95 4.99 19.41
N CYS A 106 25.77 4.37 18.24
CA CYS A 106 26.70 3.37 17.71
C CYS A 106 28.10 3.95 17.51
N VAL A 107 28.22 5.11 16.85
CA VAL A 107 29.51 5.79 16.63
C VAL A 107 30.17 6.17 17.94
N LEU A 108 29.43 6.76 18.88
CA LEU A 108 29.95 7.06 20.23
C LEU A 108 30.47 5.80 20.92
N SER A 109 29.73 4.69 20.87
CA SER A 109 30.17 3.44 21.48
C SER A 109 31.46 2.89 20.85
N LEU A 110 31.63 3.03 19.53
CA LEU A 110 32.83 2.63 18.81
C LEU A 110 34.01 3.55 19.13
N LEU A 111 33.79 4.86 19.21
CA LEU A 111 34.81 5.84 19.58
C LEU A 111 35.29 5.64 21.01
N VAL A 112 34.37 5.40 21.95
CA VAL A 112 34.70 5.08 23.36
C VAL A 112 35.51 3.78 23.42
N LYS A 113 35.09 2.73 22.70
CA LYS A 113 35.85 1.48 22.61
C LYS A 113 37.24 1.68 22.03
N ALA A 114 37.36 2.46 20.95
CA ALA A 114 38.63 2.75 20.30
C ALA A 114 39.57 3.54 21.24
N TYR A 115 39.06 4.58 21.91
CA TYR A 115 39.82 5.40 22.84
C TYR A 115 40.38 4.58 24.01
N VAL A 116 39.53 3.74 24.62
CA VAL A 116 39.93 2.85 25.74
C VAL A 116 41.00 1.85 25.28
N PHE A 117 40.89 1.31 24.05
CA PHE A 117 41.86 0.36 23.51
C PHE A 117 43.21 1.00 23.16
N THR A 118 43.22 2.24 22.65
CA THR A 118 44.46 2.97 22.32
C THR A 118 45.18 3.56 23.53
N GLY A 119 44.52 3.62 24.69
CA GLY A 119 45.04 4.21 25.92
C GLY A 119 45.56 3.20 26.96
N SER A 120 45.67 1.91 26.62
CA SER A 120 46.26 0.85 27.46
C SER A 120 47.61 0.37 26.93
#